data_AF-A0A3A9GTR7-F1
#
_entry.id   AF-A0A3A9GTR7-F1
#
_cell.length_a   1.000
_cell.length_b   1.000
_cell.length_c   1.000
_cell.angle_alpha   90.00
_cell.angle_beta   90.00
_cell.angle_gamma   90.00
#
_symmetry.space_group_name_H-M   'P 1'
#
loop_
_entity.id
_entity.type
_entity.pdbx_description
1 polymer ?
#
loop_
_entity_poly.entity_id
_entity_poly.type
_entity_poly.pdbx_seq_one_letter_code
_entity_poly.pdbx_strand_id
1 'polypeptide(L)'
;MKADIKFGIKIAGLVIGVFFLLILGFIGFWMYDSRDRTEDIGKYQEYIGKDGKYKENFDLYNDIFPDSIDEKLCEIEDFCYYYYNPWDPCYLGYLVYTCDEEFFEKEYQRLKELGSAEEPYPYGIKNFPYELCAVYTNRDYGFIYALADREQKKFAYVELQFCNGFTDIKYEKIIDAQYLPEGMDIKISYEE
;
A
#
# COMPACT_ATOMS: atom_id res chain seq x y z
N MET A 1 3.66 43.55 -44.07
CA MET A 1 2.67 42.46 -44.26
C MET A 1 3.26 41.05 -44.10
N LYS A 2 4.20 40.57 -44.96
CA LYS A 2 4.78 39.20 -44.78
C LYS A 2 5.65 39.04 -43.51
N ALA A 3 6.30 40.12 -43.04
CA ALA A 3 7.13 40.10 -41.83
C ALA A 3 6.28 40.07 -40.55
N ASP A 4 5.17 40.82 -40.51
CA ASP A 4 4.25 40.90 -39.37
C ASP A 4 3.54 39.56 -39.12
N ILE A 5 3.18 38.85 -40.20
CA ILE A 5 2.59 37.49 -40.14
C ILE A 5 3.61 36.49 -39.58
N LYS A 6 4.88 36.53 -40.02
CA LYS A 6 5.93 35.65 -39.49
C LYS A 6 6.24 35.93 -38.01
N PHE A 7 6.12 37.19 -37.58
CA PHE A 7 6.30 37.59 -36.19
C PHE A 7 5.13 37.14 -35.31
N GLY A 8 3.89 37.29 -35.79
CA GLY A 8 2.68 36.79 -35.10
C GLY A 8 2.67 35.27 -34.91
N ILE A 9 3.12 34.51 -35.92
CA ILE A 9 3.25 33.05 -35.82
C ILE A 9 4.28 32.63 -34.75
N LYS A 10 5.40 33.37 -34.64
CA LYS A 10 6.43 33.10 -33.60
C LYS A 10 5.90 33.36 -32.19
N ILE A 11 5.13 34.44 -32.00
CA ILE A 11 4.51 34.75 -30.70
C ILE A 11 3.46 33.70 -30.35
N ALA A 12 2.58 33.32 -31.29
CA ALA A 12 1.58 32.28 -31.07
C ALA A 12 2.24 30.93 -30.70
N GLY A 13 3.31 30.54 -31.40
CA GLY A 13 4.07 29.33 -31.08
C GLY A 13 4.71 29.39 -29.69
N LEU A 14 5.25 30.54 -29.28
CA LEU A 14 5.82 30.73 -27.95
C LEU A 14 4.75 30.65 -26.85
N VAL A 15 3.58 31.27 -27.06
CA VAL A 15 2.45 31.20 -26.12
C VAL A 15 1.94 29.76 -25.98
N ILE A 16 1.77 29.03 -27.09
CA ILE A 16 1.37 27.62 -27.06
C ILE A 16 2.42 26.78 -26.33
N GLY A 17 3.70 27.00 -26.61
CA GLY A 17 4.80 26.28 -25.93
C GLY A 17 4.82 26.52 -24.42
N VAL A 18 4.63 27.77 -23.98
CA VAL A 18 4.53 28.11 -22.55
C VAL A 18 3.29 27.46 -21.92
N PHE A 19 2.15 27.51 -22.59
CA PHE A 19 0.91 26.87 -22.09
C PHE A 19 1.06 25.36 -21.97
N PHE A 20 1.72 24.71 -22.94
CA PHE A 20 2.00 23.28 -22.88
C PHE A 20 2.93 22.91 -21.73
N LEU A 21 3.98 23.71 -21.46
CA LEU A 21 4.85 23.53 -20.30
C LEU A 21 4.11 23.72 -18.97
N LEU A 22 3.17 24.67 -18.90
CA LEU A 22 2.34 24.86 -17.71
C LEU A 22 1.39 23.67 -17.48
N ILE A 23 0.79 23.12 -18.53
CA ILE A 23 -0.04 21.91 -18.44
C ILE A 23 0.81 20.72 -17.97
N LEU A 24 1.97 20.49 -18.58
CA LEU A 24 2.88 19.41 -18.17
C LEU A 24 3.35 19.58 -16.72
N GLY A 25 3.67 20.81 -16.31
CA GLY A 25 4.03 21.13 -14.94
C GLY A 25 2.88 20.88 -13.96
N PHE A 26 1.65 21.24 -14.34
CA PHE A 26 0.46 20.99 -13.53
C PHE A 26 0.15 19.50 -13.39
N ILE A 27 0.21 18.73 -14.49
CA ILE A 27 0.04 17.27 -14.47
C ILE A 27 1.13 16.62 -13.60
N GLY A 28 2.39 17.02 -13.77
CA GLY A 28 3.49 16.50 -12.97
C GLY A 28 3.35 16.81 -11.48
N PHE A 29 2.89 18.02 -11.13
CA PHE A 29 2.60 18.39 -9.74
C PHE A 29 1.44 17.58 -9.17
N TRP A 30 0.34 17.42 -9.92
CA TRP A 30 -0.82 16.62 -9.51
C TRP A 30 -0.46 15.14 -9.28
N MET A 31 0.40 14.56 -10.13
CA MET A 31 0.92 13.19 -9.94
C MET A 31 1.94 13.05 -8.80
N TYR A 32 2.53 14.15 -8.33
CA TYR A 32 3.41 14.12 -7.16
C TYR A 32 2.58 14.18 -5.87
N ASP A 33 1.59 15.08 -5.83
CA ASP A 33 0.68 15.25 -4.69
C ASP A 33 -0.18 13.99 -4.44
N SER A 34 -0.34 13.13 -5.44
CA SER A 34 -1.09 11.89 -5.32
C SER A 34 -0.31 10.69 -4.74
N ARG A 35 0.85 10.93 -4.13
CA ARG A 35 1.69 9.89 -3.50
C ARG A 35 2.09 10.27 -2.09
N ASP A 36 1.89 9.35 -1.16
CA ASP A 36 2.42 9.44 0.20
C ASP A 36 3.14 8.16 0.55
N ARG A 37 4.43 8.25 0.86
CA ARG A 37 5.26 7.11 1.28
C ARG A 37 5.99 7.44 2.58
N THR A 38 6.01 6.50 3.49
CA THR A 38 6.81 6.57 4.71
C THR A 38 7.32 5.20 5.10
N GLU A 39 8.58 5.15 5.52
CA GLU A 39 9.21 3.99 6.17
C GLU A 39 9.49 4.27 7.66
N ASP A 40 9.12 5.47 8.13
CA ASP A 40 9.27 5.89 9.51
C ASP A 40 8.08 5.38 10.34
N ILE A 41 8.35 4.45 11.26
CA ILE A 41 7.35 3.89 12.18
C ILE A 41 6.72 4.95 13.09
N GLY A 42 7.39 6.07 13.35
CA GLY A 42 6.81 7.18 14.12
C GLY A 42 5.55 7.76 13.47
N LYS A 43 5.32 7.48 12.18
CA LYS A 43 4.11 7.84 11.44
C LYS A 43 3.06 6.73 11.36
N TYR A 44 3.27 5.58 12.00
CA TYR A 44 2.31 4.48 11.99
C TYR A 44 0.90 4.93 12.36
N GLN A 45 0.77 5.71 13.44
CA GLN A 45 -0.51 6.19 13.92
C GLN A 45 -1.18 7.16 12.93
N GLU A 46 -0.39 7.91 12.15
CA GLU A 46 -0.88 8.85 11.14
C GLU A 46 -1.51 8.11 9.95
N TYR A 47 -0.94 6.98 9.52
CA TYR A 47 -1.35 6.30 8.28
C TYR A 47 -2.21 5.05 8.50
N ILE A 48 -1.81 4.15 9.41
CA ILE A 48 -2.42 2.82 9.59
C ILE A 48 -3.19 2.70 10.90
N GLY A 49 -2.75 3.42 11.94
CA GLY A 49 -3.34 3.31 13.28
C GLY A 49 -4.84 3.61 13.32
N LYS A 50 -5.42 3.55 14.52
CA LYS A 50 -6.88 3.63 14.74
C LYS A 50 -7.62 4.64 13.86
N ASP A 51 -7.10 5.86 13.71
CA ASP A 51 -7.67 6.97 12.95
C ASP A 51 -6.81 7.34 11.73
N GLY A 52 -6.19 6.36 11.09
CA GLY A 52 -5.26 6.54 9.98
C GLY A 52 -5.84 7.36 8.82
N LYS A 53 -4.99 8.19 8.20
CA LYS A 53 -5.32 9.23 7.21
C LYS A 53 -6.25 8.78 6.09
N TYR A 54 -6.17 7.51 5.68
CA TYR A 54 -6.94 6.98 4.55
C TYR A 54 -7.96 5.90 4.92
N LYS A 55 -8.16 5.64 6.22
CA LYS A 55 -9.01 4.56 6.72
C LYS A 55 -10.47 4.69 6.28
N GLU A 56 -11.00 5.91 6.23
CA GLU A 56 -12.39 6.19 5.79
C GLU A 56 -12.62 5.94 4.29
N ASN A 57 -11.56 5.94 3.46
CA ASN A 57 -11.70 5.78 2.01
C ASN A 57 -11.89 4.31 1.60
N PHE A 58 -11.50 3.38 2.48
CA PHE A 58 -11.63 1.94 2.30
C PHE A 58 -12.13 1.33 3.62
N ASP A 59 -13.44 1.41 3.83
CA ASP A 59 -14.14 0.91 5.04
C ASP A 59 -14.15 -0.62 5.15
N LEU A 60 -13.51 -1.31 4.22
CA LEU A 60 -13.36 -2.75 4.21
C LEU A 60 -12.01 -3.08 4.85
N TYR A 61 -12.01 -3.94 5.88
CA TYR A 61 -10.83 -4.75 6.29
C TYR A 61 -9.77 -4.13 7.24
N ASN A 62 -10.06 -3.03 7.95
CA ASN A 62 -9.03 -2.32 8.73
C ASN A 62 -8.81 -2.78 10.19
N ASP A 63 -9.19 -4.00 10.58
CA ASP A 63 -8.95 -4.50 11.94
C ASP A 63 -7.83 -5.57 12.01
N ILE A 64 -7.24 -5.97 10.88
CA ILE A 64 -6.08 -6.89 10.89
C ILE A 64 -4.86 -6.19 11.46
N PHE A 65 -4.53 -4.99 10.99
CA PHE A 65 -3.43 -4.21 11.57
C PHE A 65 -3.77 -3.75 13.00
N PRO A 66 -2.81 -3.76 13.93
CA PRO A 66 -3.05 -3.28 15.28
C PRO A 66 -3.35 -1.78 15.29
N ASP A 67 -4.27 -1.33 16.15
CA ASP A 67 -4.67 0.09 16.24
C ASP A 67 -3.52 1.05 16.62
N SER A 68 -2.49 0.52 17.27
CA SER A 68 -1.28 1.21 17.72
C SER A 68 -0.16 0.21 17.97
N ILE A 69 1.09 0.66 17.88
CA ILE A 69 2.28 -0.14 18.16
C ILE A 69 2.94 0.39 19.44
N ASP A 70 3.23 -0.51 20.38
CA ASP A 70 4.02 -0.16 21.57
C ASP A 70 5.50 -0.44 21.31
N GLU A 71 6.25 0.61 20.97
CA GLU A 71 7.70 0.56 20.70
C GLU A 71 8.54 0.05 21.89
N LYS A 72 7.97 -0.08 23.10
CA LYS A 72 8.67 -0.65 24.25
C LYS A 72 8.57 -2.18 24.32
N LEU A 73 7.52 -2.75 23.73
CA LEU A 73 7.21 -4.18 23.77
C LEU A 73 7.49 -4.87 22.44
N CYS A 74 7.55 -4.09 21.36
CA CYS A 74 7.77 -4.56 20.00
C CYS A 74 9.06 -3.98 19.43
N GLU A 75 9.92 -4.83 18.89
CA GLU A 75 11.05 -4.45 18.05
C GLU A 75 10.61 -4.47 16.58
N ILE A 76 10.63 -3.30 15.95
CA ILE A 76 10.18 -3.12 14.57
C ILE A 76 11.33 -3.45 13.64
N GLU A 77 11.12 -4.45 12.78
CA GLU A 77 12.13 -4.89 11.82
C GLU A 77 11.98 -4.19 10.48
N ASP A 78 10.73 -4.03 10.03
CA ASP A 78 10.43 -3.36 8.77
C ASP A 78 9.07 -2.68 8.83
N PHE A 79 8.97 -1.53 8.19
CA PHE A 79 7.74 -0.77 8.07
C PHE A 79 7.74 0.03 6.78
N CYS A 80 6.68 -0.10 6.00
CA CYS A 80 6.42 0.77 4.87
C CYS A 80 4.93 1.00 4.74
N TYR A 81 4.55 2.26 4.63
CA TYR A 81 3.26 2.65 4.11
C TYR A 81 3.45 3.38 2.78
N TYR A 82 2.69 2.99 1.76
CA TYR A 82 2.70 3.65 0.47
C TYR A 82 1.29 3.77 -0.10
N TYR A 83 0.83 5.01 -0.19
CA TYR A 83 -0.36 5.41 -0.93
C TYR A 83 0.05 5.97 -2.29
N TYR A 84 -0.64 5.52 -3.34
CA TYR A 84 -0.49 6.05 -4.69
C TYR A 84 -1.84 6.14 -5.40
N ASN A 85 -2.21 7.32 -5.91
CA ASN A 85 -3.45 7.54 -6.63
C ASN A 85 -3.24 8.37 -7.90
N PRO A 86 -2.64 7.83 -8.96
CA PRO A 86 -2.55 8.53 -10.24
C PRO A 86 -3.92 8.70 -10.90
N TRP A 87 -4.82 7.73 -10.68
CA TRP A 87 -6.17 7.67 -11.24
C TRP A 87 -7.15 7.05 -10.24
N ASP A 88 -6.80 5.85 -9.77
CA ASP A 88 -7.49 5.12 -8.72
C ASP A 88 -6.53 4.89 -7.55
N PRO A 89 -7.04 4.88 -6.30
CA PRO A 89 -6.19 4.73 -5.12
C PRO A 89 -5.67 3.30 -4.98
N CYS A 90 -4.36 3.20 -4.75
CA CYS A 90 -3.64 2.00 -4.34
C CYS A 90 -2.99 2.23 -2.97
N TYR A 91 -3.12 1.26 -2.09
CA TYR A 91 -2.58 1.25 -0.74
C TYR A 91 -1.68 0.03 -0.57
N LEU A 92 -0.49 0.27 -0.03
CA LEU A 92 0.41 -0.76 0.45
C LEU A 92 0.77 -0.46 1.90
N GLY A 93 0.36 -1.33 2.80
CA GLY A 93 0.82 -1.35 4.18
C GLY A 93 1.68 -2.58 4.41
N TYR A 94 2.85 -2.40 5.01
CA TYR A 94 3.75 -3.50 5.33
C TYR A 94 4.37 -3.22 6.69
N LEU A 95 4.26 -4.19 7.59
CA LEU A 95 4.78 -4.08 8.95
C LEU A 95 5.29 -5.44 9.41
N VAL A 96 6.52 -5.48 9.88
CA VAL A 96 7.14 -6.66 10.50
C VAL A 96 7.70 -6.26 11.85
N TYR A 97 7.30 -6.98 12.88
CA TYR A 97 7.86 -6.78 14.20
C TYR A 97 7.93 -8.07 15.00
N THR A 98 8.90 -8.10 15.91
CA THR A 98 9.03 -9.13 16.94
C THR A 98 8.58 -8.55 18.27
N CYS A 99 7.88 -9.33 19.09
CA CYS A 99 7.36 -8.85 20.37
C CYS A 99 7.65 -9.83 21.51
N ASP A 100 7.43 -9.37 22.74
CA ASP A 100 7.50 -10.25 23.90
C ASP A 100 6.42 -11.36 23.86
N GLU A 101 6.58 -12.39 24.70
CA GLU A 101 5.70 -13.56 24.66
C GLU A 101 4.25 -13.25 25.06
N GLU A 102 4.06 -12.33 26.00
CA GLU A 102 2.73 -11.97 26.50
C GLU A 102 1.94 -11.19 25.43
N PHE A 103 2.59 -10.22 24.79
CA PHE A 103 2.03 -9.45 23.70
C PHE A 103 1.82 -10.34 22.47
N PHE A 104 2.76 -11.22 22.15
CA PHE A 104 2.64 -12.14 21.03
C PHE A 104 1.38 -12.99 21.15
N GLU A 105 1.18 -13.65 22.29
CA GLU A 105 0.02 -14.52 22.48
C GLU A 105 -1.29 -13.73 22.46
N LYS A 106 -1.30 -12.52 23.05
CA LYS A 106 -2.48 -11.65 23.03
C LYS A 106 -2.86 -11.23 21.60
N GLU A 107 -1.89 -10.78 20.82
CA GLU A 107 -2.10 -10.37 19.43
C GLU A 107 -2.47 -11.56 18.54
N TYR A 108 -1.82 -12.71 18.77
CA TYR A 108 -2.16 -13.96 18.09
C TYR A 108 -3.64 -14.32 18.33
N GLN A 109 -4.10 -14.33 19.58
CA GLN A 109 -5.51 -14.62 19.88
C GLN A 109 -6.46 -13.59 19.25
N ARG A 110 -6.14 -12.29 19.33
CA ARG A 110 -6.92 -11.24 18.70
C ARG A 110 -7.11 -11.51 17.21
N LEU A 111 -6.03 -11.88 16.50
CA LEU A 111 -6.08 -12.17 15.07
C LEU A 111 -6.88 -13.45 14.76
N LYS A 112 -6.77 -14.51 15.57
CA LYS A 112 -7.55 -15.75 15.35
C LYS A 112 -9.04 -15.58 15.64
N GLU A 113 -9.40 -14.60 16.47
CA GLU A 113 -10.80 -14.22 16.71
C GLU A 113 -11.40 -13.42 15.54
N LEU A 114 -10.57 -12.85 14.66
CA LEU A 114 -11.06 -12.20 13.44
C LEU A 114 -11.61 -13.23 12.46
N GLY A 115 -12.76 -12.90 11.86
CA GLY A 115 -13.40 -13.75 10.86
C GLY A 115 -12.59 -13.77 9.56
N SER A 116 -11.67 -14.72 9.43
CA SER A 116 -10.83 -14.85 8.23
C SER A 116 -11.61 -15.33 7.02
N ALA A 117 -11.23 -14.86 5.83
CA ALA A 117 -11.71 -15.40 4.58
C ALA A 117 -11.24 -16.84 4.38
N GLU A 118 -12.13 -17.68 3.85
CA GLU A 118 -11.85 -19.06 3.50
C GLU A 118 -11.35 -19.20 2.06
N GLU A 119 -10.63 -20.29 1.79
CA GLU A 119 -10.19 -20.64 0.45
C GLU A 119 -11.38 -20.90 -0.51
N PRO A 120 -11.22 -20.63 -1.83
CA PRO A 120 -9.99 -20.23 -2.51
C PRO A 120 -9.73 -18.72 -2.47
N TYR A 121 -8.46 -18.35 -2.28
CA TYR A 121 -8.00 -16.97 -2.37
C TYR A 121 -7.86 -16.51 -3.83
N PRO A 122 -8.11 -15.21 -4.14
CA PRO A 122 -7.88 -14.65 -5.46
C PRO A 122 -6.38 -14.50 -5.76
N TYR A 123 -6.08 -14.01 -6.96
CA TYR A 123 -4.70 -13.69 -7.41
C TYR A 123 -3.73 -14.87 -7.40
N GLY A 124 -4.22 -16.10 -7.59
CA GLY A 124 -3.37 -17.28 -7.74
C GLY A 124 -2.70 -17.75 -6.44
N ILE A 125 -3.04 -17.16 -5.30
CA ILE A 125 -2.49 -17.52 -3.99
C ILE A 125 -2.83 -18.99 -3.69
N LYS A 126 -1.78 -19.79 -3.46
CA LYS A 126 -1.89 -21.21 -3.13
C LYS A 126 -1.65 -21.48 -1.65
N ASN A 127 -0.64 -20.85 -1.08
CA ASN A 127 -0.20 -21.04 0.30
C ASN A 127 0.41 -19.75 0.85
N PHE A 128 0.45 -19.63 2.17
CA PHE A 128 1.20 -18.59 2.87
C PHE A 128 2.52 -19.15 3.43
N PRO A 129 3.60 -18.35 3.47
CA PRO A 129 4.93 -18.81 3.89
C PRO A 129 5.04 -19.10 5.40
N TYR A 130 4.14 -18.51 6.20
CA TYR A 130 4.06 -18.67 7.66
C TYR A 130 2.61 -18.98 8.09
N GLU A 131 2.37 -19.18 9.39
CA GLU A 131 1.01 -19.43 9.88
C GLU A 131 0.12 -18.22 9.58
N LEU A 132 -0.94 -18.45 8.79
CA LEU A 132 -1.95 -17.45 8.52
C LEU A 132 -2.83 -17.25 9.76
N CYS A 133 -2.76 -16.06 10.36
CA CYS A 133 -3.56 -15.69 11.51
C CYS A 133 -4.90 -15.08 11.12
N ALA A 134 -4.85 -14.12 10.19
CA ALA A 134 -6.03 -13.47 9.65
C ALA A 134 -5.85 -13.11 8.17
N VAL A 135 -6.91 -13.20 7.39
CA VAL A 135 -6.93 -12.72 6.01
C VAL A 135 -8.29 -12.16 5.64
N TYR A 136 -8.25 -11.02 4.96
CA TYR A 136 -9.36 -10.47 4.22
C TYR A 136 -9.00 -10.36 2.76
N THR A 137 -9.96 -10.67 1.90
CA THR A 137 -9.71 -10.69 0.46
C THR A 137 -10.95 -10.28 -0.31
N ASN A 138 -10.71 -9.50 -1.36
CA ASN A 138 -11.68 -9.16 -2.37
C ASN A 138 -11.01 -9.17 -3.76
N ARG A 139 -11.70 -9.78 -4.74
CA ARG A 139 -11.18 -9.92 -6.11
C ARG A 139 -10.97 -8.59 -6.83
N ASP A 140 -11.73 -7.56 -6.47
CA ASP A 140 -11.66 -6.25 -7.11
C ASP A 140 -10.87 -5.25 -6.26
N TYR A 141 -10.79 -5.48 -4.93
CA TYR A 141 -10.27 -4.53 -3.96
C TYR A 141 -8.97 -4.93 -3.24
N GLY A 142 -8.39 -6.07 -3.61
CA GLY A 142 -7.13 -6.55 -3.02
C GLY A 142 -7.33 -7.38 -1.75
N PHE A 143 -6.35 -7.39 -0.85
CA PHE A 143 -6.35 -8.24 0.35
C PHE A 143 -5.44 -7.69 1.45
N ILE A 144 -5.72 -8.12 2.67
CA ILE A 144 -4.98 -7.78 3.88
C ILE A 144 -4.79 -9.07 4.65
N TYR A 145 -3.59 -9.33 5.16
CA TYR A 145 -3.32 -10.53 5.94
C TYR A 145 -2.26 -10.29 7.01
N ALA A 146 -2.34 -11.12 8.05
CA ALA A 146 -1.34 -11.22 9.10
C ALA A 146 -0.81 -12.64 9.18
N LEU A 147 0.51 -12.74 9.21
CA LEU A 147 1.27 -13.97 9.38
C LEU A 147 1.94 -13.99 10.74
N ALA A 148 2.02 -15.17 11.36
CA ALA A 148 2.79 -15.38 12.58
C ALA A 148 3.91 -16.40 12.39
N ASP A 149 5.09 -16.04 12.88
CA ASP A 149 6.17 -16.96 13.18
C ASP A 149 6.24 -17.13 14.70
N ARG A 150 5.73 -18.26 15.19
CA ARG A 150 5.71 -18.59 16.64
C ARG A 150 7.10 -18.86 17.21
N GLU A 151 8.03 -19.35 16.41
CA GLU A 151 9.38 -19.67 16.89
C GLU A 151 10.14 -18.37 17.19
N GLN A 152 9.96 -17.36 16.34
CA GLN A 152 10.57 -16.05 16.49
C GLN A 152 9.71 -15.03 17.23
N LYS A 153 8.45 -15.36 17.56
CA LYS A 153 7.47 -14.44 18.16
C LYS A 153 7.29 -13.18 17.32
N LYS A 154 7.16 -13.39 16.02
CA LYS A 154 7.14 -12.35 14.99
C LYS A 154 5.81 -12.34 14.27
N PHE A 155 5.35 -11.15 13.94
CA PHE A 155 4.25 -10.96 13.02
C PHE A 155 4.70 -10.20 11.78
N ALA A 156 4.11 -10.57 10.65
CA ALA A 156 4.20 -9.82 9.40
C ALA A 156 2.78 -9.48 8.93
N TYR A 157 2.51 -8.20 8.73
CA TYR A 157 1.26 -7.68 8.23
C TYR A 157 1.48 -7.11 6.84
N VAL A 158 0.59 -7.45 5.93
CA VAL A 158 0.62 -6.93 4.57
C VAL A 158 -0.78 -6.53 4.17
N GLU A 159 -0.87 -5.32 3.64
CA GLU A 159 -2.04 -4.73 3.02
C GLU A 159 -1.66 -4.41 1.57
N LEU A 160 -2.47 -4.90 0.64
CA LEU A 160 -2.46 -4.47 -0.75
C LEU A 160 -3.91 -4.22 -1.15
N GLN A 161 -4.34 -2.96 -1.08
CA GLN A 161 -5.67 -2.55 -1.54
C GLN A 161 -5.56 -1.71 -2.81
N PHE A 162 -6.48 -1.92 -3.72
CA PHE A 162 -6.49 -1.24 -5.01
C PHE A 162 -7.90 -1.30 -5.62
N CYS A 163 -8.09 -0.72 -6.80
CA CYS A 163 -9.34 -0.83 -7.54
C CYS A 163 -9.16 -1.72 -8.77
N ASN A 164 -10.24 -2.39 -9.19
CA ASN A 164 -10.32 -3.10 -10.48
C ASN A 164 -9.33 -4.28 -10.65
N GLY A 165 -8.83 -4.86 -9.55
CA GLY A 165 -8.03 -6.09 -9.61
C GLY A 165 -6.56 -5.92 -10.05
N PHE A 166 -6.04 -4.69 -10.09
CA PHE A 166 -4.64 -4.40 -10.41
C PHE A 166 -4.09 -3.29 -9.51
N THR A 167 -2.77 -3.23 -9.34
CA THR A 167 -2.10 -2.18 -8.56
C THR A 167 -1.12 -1.38 -9.40
N ASP A 168 -1.00 -0.08 -9.14
CA ASP A 168 0.08 0.76 -9.68
C ASP A 168 1.38 0.65 -8.87
N ILE A 169 1.36 -0.04 -7.72
CA ILE A 169 2.49 -0.17 -6.81
C ILE A 169 3.26 -1.46 -7.11
N LYS A 170 4.57 -1.34 -7.39
CA LYS A 170 5.49 -2.47 -7.52
C LYS A 170 5.81 -3.09 -6.15
N TYR A 171 4.83 -3.81 -5.59
CA TYR A 171 4.85 -4.34 -4.24
C TYR A 171 6.03 -5.28 -3.96
N GLU A 172 6.48 -6.04 -4.96
CA GLU A 172 7.64 -6.94 -4.87
C GLU A 172 8.97 -6.22 -4.57
N LYS A 173 9.02 -4.90 -4.77
CA LYS A 173 10.20 -4.07 -4.43
C LYS A 173 10.16 -3.50 -3.02
N ILE A 174 9.05 -3.70 -2.31
CA ILE A 174 8.77 -3.08 -1.01
C ILE A 174 8.57 -4.16 0.05
N ILE A 175 7.74 -5.16 -0.25
CA ILE A 175 7.49 -6.29 0.65
C ILE A 175 8.58 -7.32 0.42
N ASP A 176 9.21 -7.79 1.51
CA ASP A 176 10.17 -8.89 1.40
C ASP A 176 9.47 -10.15 0.88
N ALA A 177 10.09 -10.78 -0.12
CA ALA A 177 9.57 -11.96 -0.79
C ALA A 177 9.26 -13.11 0.18
N GLN A 178 9.93 -13.18 1.34
CA GLN A 178 9.64 -14.20 2.35
C GLN A 178 8.25 -14.06 2.98
N TYR A 179 7.61 -12.89 2.89
CA TYR A 179 6.26 -12.66 3.41
C TYR A 179 5.18 -12.64 2.33
N LEU A 180 5.56 -12.80 1.05
CA LEU A 180 4.61 -12.89 -0.05
C LEU A 180 4.05 -14.32 -0.18
N PRO A 181 2.73 -14.49 -0.44
CA PRO A 181 2.13 -15.81 -0.62
C PRO A 181 2.63 -16.51 -1.89
N GLU A 182 2.71 -17.84 -1.83
CA GLU A 182 3.12 -18.66 -2.96
C GLU A 182 2.09 -18.58 -4.09
N GLY A 183 2.56 -18.30 -5.30
CA GLY A 183 1.71 -18.24 -6.50
C GLY A 183 0.93 -16.94 -6.65
N MET A 184 1.13 -15.97 -5.75
CA MET A 184 0.57 -14.63 -5.89
C MET A 184 0.95 -14.00 -7.23
N ASP A 185 -0.07 -13.60 -7.99
CA ASP A 185 0.05 -12.95 -9.30
C ASP A 185 -1.00 -11.83 -9.40
N ILE A 186 -0.62 -10.65 -8.93
CA ILE A 186 -1.43 -9.43 -9.05
C ILE A 186 -0.86 -8.63 -10.21
N LYS A 187 -1.74 -8.24 -11.12
CA LYS A 187 -1.32 -7.43 -12.26
C LYS A 187 -0.86 -6.04 -11.81
N ILE A 188 0.28 -5.61 -12.33
CA ILE A 188 0.78 -4.25 -12.18
C ILE A 188 0.42 -3.48 -13.45
N SER A 189 -0.28 -2.37 -13.33
CA SER A 189 -0.79 -1.57 -14.46
C SER A 189 0.34 -1.00 -15.34
N TYR A 190 1.44 -0.58 -14.74
CA TYR A 190 2.60 0.00 -15.40
C TYR A 190 3.83 -0.85 -15.12
N GLU A 191 4.10 -1.81 -16.01
CA GLU A 191 5.39 -2.48 -16.11
C GLU A 191 6.44 -1.47 -16.63
N GLU A 192 7.02 -0.68 -15.73
CA GLU A 192 8.29 0.03 -16.02
C GLU A 192 9.48 -0.93 -16.05
#